data_AF-V4VQX5-F1
#
_entry.id   AF-V4VQX5-F1
#
_cell.length_a   1.000
_cell.length_b   1.000
_cell.length_c   1.000
_cell.angle_alpha   90.00
_cell.angle_beta   90.00
_cell.angle_gamma   90.00
#
_symmetry.space_group_name_H-M   'P 1'
#
loop_
_entity.id
_entity.type
_entity.pdbx_description
1 polymer ?
#
loop_
_entity_poly.entity_id
_entity_poly.type
_entity_poly.pdbx_seq_one_letter_code
_entity_poly.pdbx_strand_id
1 'polypeptide(L)'
;TILNTLSNGLYDVYSQHKFAYEIWAQLKKKYIIEDGGAQKYVTANFLGFKMTEDKEVTSQIHGFHMLINDLKNENINLLPNLLCFYPQRKHKNLGHAIVHVRNEEKRTQMD
;
A
#
# COMPACT_ATOMS: atom_id res chain seq x y z
N THR A 1 -34.62 -15.38 1.82
CA THR A 1 -34.00 -15.02 3.11
C THR A 1 -32.62 -15.65 3.19
N ILE A 2 -31.62 -14.98 3.78
CA ILE A 2 -30.23 -15.48 3.91
C ILE A 2 -30.18 -16.88 4.57
N LEU A 3 -31.11 -17.20 5.46
CA LEU A 3 -31.22 -18.53 6.07
C LEU A 3 -31.40 -19.65 5.05
N ASN A 4 -32.17 -19.42 3.97
CA ASN A 4 -32.47 -20.46 2.98
C ASN A 4 -31.26 -20.81 2.11
N THR A 5 -30.18 -20.04 2.17
CA THR A 5 -28.92 -20.32 1.47
C THR A 5 -27.88 -20.98 2.38
N LEU A 6 -28.18 -21.18 3.67
CA LEU A 6 -27.30 -21.86 4.62
C LEU A 6 -27.51 -23.38 4.57
N SER A 7 -26.44 -24.13 4.85
CA SER A 7 -26.57 -25.58 5.07
C SER A 7 -27.33 -25.85 6.36
N ASN A 8 -27.95 -27.03 6.48
CA ASN A 8 -28.80 -27.40 7.62
C ASN A 8 -28.12 -27.15 8.98
N GLY A 9 -26.84 -27.50 9.14
CA GLY A 9 -26.11 -27.26 10.38
C GLY A 9 -25.88 -25.78 10.74
N LEU A 10 -25.80 -24.89 9.74
CA LEU A 10 -25.74 -23.44 9.97
C LEU A 10 -27.14 -22.86 10.15
N TYR A 11 -28.13 -23.38 9.44
CA TYR A 11 -29.52 -22.98 9.58
C TYR A 11 -29.99 -23.14 11.03
N ASP A 12 -29.75 -24.30 11.65
CA ASP A 12 -30.19 -24.56 13.03
C ASP A 12 -29.53 -23.59 14.04
N VAL A 13 -28.26 -23.22 13.80
CA VAL A 13 -27.51 -22.30 14.66
C VAL A 13 -27.96 -20.85 14.46
N TYR A 14 -28.30 -20.44 13.24
CA TYR A 14 -28.57 -19.03 12.92
C TYR A 14 -30.05 -18.69 12.82
N SER A 15 -30.95 -19.67 12.71
CA SER A 15 -32.42 -19.48 12.64
C SER A 15 -33.04 -18.85 13.89
N GLN A 16 -32.35 -18.93 15.03
CA GLN A 16 -32.73 -18.26 16.28
C GLN A 16 -32.65 -16.72 16.20
N HIS A 17 -31.96 -16.17 15.19
CA HIS A 17 -31.83 -14.72 15.02
C HIS A 17 -33.02 -14.16 14.25
N LYS A 18 -33.60 -13.09 14.80
CA LYS A 18 -34.84 -12.50 14.29
C LYS A 18 -34.61 -11.71 13.00
N PHE A 19 -33.41 -11.14 12.83
CA PHE A 19 -33.13 -10.25 11.71
C PHE A 19 -31.96 -10.74 10.84
N ALA A 20 -32.10 -10.55 9.52
CA ALA A 20 -31.09 -10.94 8.55
C ALA A 20 -29.72 -10.25 8.77
N TYR A 21 -29.71 -9.02 9.30
CA TYR A 21 -28.46 -8.29 9.57
C TYR A 21 -27.65 -8.90 10.71
N GLU A 22 -28.30 -9.50 11.72
CA GLU A 22 -27.64 -10.15 12.86
C GLU A 22 -26.92 -11.43 12.41
N ILE A 23 -27.60 -12.22 11.56
CA ILE A 23 -27.06 -13.42 10.92
C ILE A 23 -25.86 -13.03 10.06
N TRP A 24 -26.01 -12.00 9.22
CA TRP A 24 -24.95 -11.50 8.35
C TRP A 24 -23.73 -11.02 9.15
N ALA A 25 -23.93 -10.26 10.24
CA ALA A 25 -22.85 -9.76 11.07
C ALA A 25 -22.06 -10.88 11.76
N GLN A 26 -22.73 -11.93 12.24
CA GLN A 26 -22.07 -13.08 12.87
C GLN A 26 -21.34 -13.97 11.87
N LEU A 27 -21.92 -14.19 10.69
CA LEU A 27 -21.25 -14.90 9.60
C LEU A 27 -19.99 -14.13 9.17
N LYS A 28 -20.10 -12.81 9.03
CA LYS A 28 -18.98 -11.93 8.75
C LYS A 28 -17.91 -12.09 9.84
N LYS A 29 -18.24 -11.93 11.12
CA LYS A 29 -17.28 -12.09 12.21
C LYS A 29 -16.58 -13.46 12.26
N LYS A 30 -17.31 -14.54 11.96
CA LYS A 30 -16.81 -15.92 12.11
C LYS A 30 -16.00 -16.41 10.91
N TYR A 31 -16.35 -15.97 9.70
CA TYR A 31 -15.79 -16.50 8.46
C TYR A 31 -15.09 -15.46 7.61
N ILE A 32 -15.45 -14.18 7.74
CA ILE A 32 -14.67 -13.09 7.18
C ILE A 32 -13.69 -12.70 8.29
N ILE A 33 -12.46 -13.21 8.16
CA ILE A 33 -11.35 -12.74 8.99
C ILE A 33 -11.34 -11.23 8.85
N GLU A 34 -11.70 -10.54 9.92
CA GLU A 34 -11.64 -9.09 10.02
C GLU A 34 -10.25 -8.69 9.54
N ASP A 35 -10.19 -8.03 8.40
CA ASP A 35 -9.18 -7.16 7.76
C ASP A 35 -7.68 -7.30 8.09
N GLY A 36 -7.27 -7.83 9.23
CA GLY A 36 -5.89 -8.12 9.62
C GLY A 36 -5.13 -8.99 8.62
N GLY A 37 -5.80 -9.78 7.77
CA GLY A 37 -5.17 -10.44 6.64
C GLY A 37 -4.79 -9.47 5.51
N ALA A 38 -5.73 -8.61 5.12
CA ALA A 38 -5.54 -7.58 4.09
C ALA A 38 -4.54 -6.53 4.57
N GLN A 39 -4.70 -6.04 5.80
CA GLN A 39 -3.78 -5.07 6.40
C GLN A 39 -2.36 -5.61 6.50
N LYS A 40 -2.18 -6.87 6.95
CA LYS A 40 -0.86 -7.52 7.02
C LYS A 40 -0.23 -7.67 5.64
N TYR A 41 -1.04 -8.02 4.63
CA TYR A 41 -0.59 -8.16 3.25
C TYR A 41 -0.13 -6.82 2.65
N VAL A 42 -0.96 -5.77 2.77
CA VAL A 42 -0.64 -4.43 2.28
C VAL A 42 0.59 -3.86 3.00
N THR A 43 0.70 -4.05 4.32
CA THR A 43 1.87 -3.64 5.10
C THR A 43 3.14 -4.38 4.65
N ALA A 44 3.07 -5.69 4.45
CA ALA A 44 4.22 -6.49 4.00
C ALA A 44 4.66 -6.09 2.58
N ASN A 45 3.71 -5.85 1.66
CA ASN A 45 4.00 -5.41 0.31
C ASN A 45 4.65 -4.02 0.28
N PHE A 46 4.18 -3.09 1.11
CA PHE A 46 4.79 -1.78 1.23
C PHE A 46 6.22 -1.85 1.79
N LEU A 47 6.45 -2.61 2.86
CA LEU A 47 7.77 -2.79 3.47
C LEU A 47 8.75 -3.53 2.55
N GLY A 48 8.26 -4.45 1.73
CA GLY A 48 9.05 -5.19 0.75
C GLY A 48 9.29 -4.45 -0.57
N PHE A 49 8.66 -3.28 -0.77
CA PHE A 49 8.80 -2.54 -2.03
C PHE A 49 10.21 -1.98 -2.17
N LYS A 50 10.86 -2.32 -3.27
CA LYS A 50 12.18 -1.79 -3.64
C LYS A 50 12.17 -1.46 -5.13
N MET A 51 12.72 -0.28 -5.46
CA MET A 51 12.96 0.06 -6.85
C MET A 51 14.19 -0.67 -7.39
N THR A 52 14.10 -1.14 -8.63
CA THR A 52 15.11 -1.94 -9.30
C THR A 52 15.43 -1.36 -10.69
N GLU A 53 16.64 -1.59 -11.19
CA GLU A 53 17.13 -0.98 -12.45
C GLU A 53 16.55 -1.64 -13.71
N ASP A 54 15.97 -2.83 -13.58
CA ASP A 54 15.32 -3.60 -14.64
C ASP A 54 13.96 -3.04 -15.08
N LYS A 55 13.43 -2.04 -14.37
CA LYS A 55 12.09 -1.46 -14.63
C LYS A 55 12.16 0.03 -14.87
N GLU A 56 11.25 0.54 -15.69
CA GLU A 56 11.12 1.96 -15.91
C GLU A 56 10.74 2.69 -14.61
N VAL A 57 11.42 3.80 -14.32
CA VAL A 57 11.22 4.59 -13.09
C VAL A 57 9.77 5.06 -12.94
N THR A 58 9.09 5.41 -14.04
CA THR A 58 7.70 5.90 -14.04
C THR A 58 6.71 4.81 -13.60
N SER A 59 6.87 3.59 -14.13
CA SER A 59 6.08 2.41 -13.77
C SER A 59 6.26 2.06 -12.29
N GLN A 60 7.50 2.15 -11.80
CA GLN A 60 7.81 1.89 -10.39
C GLN A 60 7.20 2.95 -9.46
N ILE A 61 7.25 4.24 -9.84
CA ILE A 61 6.58 5.33 -9.09
C ILE A 61 5.06 5.10 -9.05
N HIS A 62 4.46 4.69 -10.17
CA HIS A 62 3.04 4.37 -10.21
C HIS A 62 2.69 3.20 -9.26
N GLY A 63 3.46 2.11 -9.29
CA GLY A 63 3.29 0.98 -8.37
C GLY A 63 3.41 1.39 -6.90
N PHE A 64 4.34 2.29 -6.58
CA PHE A 64 4.49 2.84 -5.24
C PHE A 64 3.28 3.68 -4.81
N HIS A 65 2.73 4.51 -5.70
CA HIS A 65 1.51 5.29 -5.40
C HIS A 65 0.30 4.39 -5.16
N MET A 66 0.17 3.27 -5.89
CA MET A 66 -0.89 2.30 -5.62
C MET A 66 -0.76 1.70 -4.22
N LEU A 67 0.45 1.29 -3.81
CA LEU A 67 0.69 0.77 -2.46
C LEU A 67 0.34 1.78 -1.36
N ILE A 68 0.65 3.07 -1.56
CA ILE A 68 0.23 4.14 -0.63
C ILE A 68 -1.29 4.26 -0.58
N ASN A 69 -1.97 4.12 -1.71
CA ASN A 69 -3.42 4.19 -1.76
C ASN A 69 -4.06 3.01 -1.02
N ASP A 70 -3.54 1.79 -1.21
CA ASP A 70 -4.00 0.60 -0.51
C ASP A 70 -3.83 0.74 1.01
N LEU A 71 -2.70 1.29 1.48
CA LEU A 71 -2.48 1.58 2.89
C LEU A 71 -3.50 2.56 3.48
N LYS A 72 -3.90 3.57 2.70
CA LYS A 72 -4.94 4.53 3.11
C LYS A 72 -6.32 3.89 3.17
N ASN A 73 -6.66 3.05 2.20
CA ASN A 73 -7.95 2.35 2.17
C ASN A 73 -8.11 1.42 3.39
N GLU A 74 -7.02 0.79 3.79
CA GLU A 74 -6.93 -0.10 4.96
C GLU A 74 -6.77 0.66 6.30
N ASN A 75 -6.81 2.01 6.28
CA ASN A 75 -6.60 2.89 7.44
C ASN A 75 -5.31 2.60 8.23
N ILE A 76 -4.27 2.11 7.55
CA ILE A 76 -3.01 1.75 8.20
C ILE A 76 -2.17 3.01 8.40
N ASN A 77 -2.17 3.50 9.64
CA ASN A 77 -1.30 4.62 10.05
C ASN A 77 0.15 4.15 10.21
N LEU A 78 0.89 4.10 9.10
CA LEU A 78 2.32 3.74 9.06
C LEU A 78 3.29 4.80 9.67
N LEU A 79 2.81 5.64 10.59
CA LEU A 79 3.46 6.82 11.17
C LEU A 79 3.64 8.02 10.19
N PRO A 80 3.51 9.27 10.69
CA PRO A 80 3.80 10.51 9.96
C PRO A 80 5.24 10.63 9.41
N ASN A 81 6.15 9.77 9.88
CA ASN A 81 7.59 9.89 9.64
C ASN A 81 8.07 9.28 8.31
N LEU A 82 7.25 8.55 7.55
CA LEU A 82 7.65 8.16 6.18
C LEU A 82 7.70 9.36 5.22
N LEU A 83 6.98 10.45 5.53
CA LEU A 83 7.13 11.72 4.82
C LEU A 83 8.49 12.39 5.08
N CYS A 84 9.18 12.08 6.19
CA CYS A 84 10.54 12.58 6.42
C CYS A 84 11.62 11.74 5.73
N PHE A 85 11.30 10.50 5.34
CA PHE A 85 12.14 9.65 4.50
C PHE A 85 11.90 9.85 3.01
N TYR A 86 10.87 10.59 2.58
CA TYR A 86 10.94 11.24 1.27
C TYR A 86 12.16 12.13 1.32
N PRO A 87 13.26 11.79 0.64
CA PRO A 87 14.29 12.77 0.44
C PRO A 87 13.57 13.82 -0.38
N GLN A 88 13.44 15.03 0.15
CA GLN A 88 13.46 16.18 -0.72
C GLN A 88 14.77 16.04 -1.48
N ARG A 89 14.73 15.34 -2.63
CA ARG A 89 15.71 15.52 -3.67
C ARG A 89 15.59 17.00 -3.93
N LYS A 90 16.46 17.78 -3.27
CA LYS A 90 16.69 19.17 -3.62
C LYS A 90 16.84 19.09 -5.12
N HIS A 91 15.86 19.60 -5.86
CA HIS A 91 15.98 19.69 -7.29
C HIS A 91 17.31 20.41 -7.48
N LYS A 92 18.33 19.69 -7.95
CA LYS A 92 19.53 20.35 -8.42
C LYS A 92 18.98 21.19 -9.56
N ASN A 93 18.80 22.48 -9.30
CA ASN A 93 18.38 23.41 -10.33
C ASN A 93 19.36 23.24 -11.50
N LEU A 94 18.90 23.51 -12.72
CA LEU A 94 19.73 23.35 -13.91
C LEU A 94 21.10 24.05 -13.75
N GLY A 95 21.14 25.17 -13.01
CA GLY A 95 22.37 25.86 -12.63
C GLY A 95 23.38 24.99 -11.88
N HIS A 96 22.95 24.19 -10.90
CA HIS A 96 23.83 23.32 -10.11
C HIS A 96 24.36 22.13 -10.92
N ALA A 97 23.62 21.70 -11.95
CA ALA A 97 24.09 20.70 -12.91
C ALA A 97 25.12 21.29 -13.89
N ILE A 98 24.85 22.50 -14.42
CA ILE A 98 25.76 23.21 -15.34
C ILE A 98 27.12 23.49 -14.68
N VAL A 99 27.13 23.89 -13.40
CA VAL A 99 28.38 24.16 -12.67
C VAL A 99 29.23 22.91 -12.53
N HIS A 100 28.62 21.75 -12.27
CA HIS A 100 29.35 20.48 -12.17
C HIS A 100 29.98 20.06 -13.50
N VAL A 101 29.21 20.12 -14.59
CA VAL A 101 29.70 19.79 -15.94
C VAL A 101 30.84 20.71 -16.36
N ARG A 102 30.69 22.02 -16.16
CA ARG A 102 31.75 22.99 -16.48
C ARG A 102 33.02 22.77 -15.66
N ASN A 103 32.91 22.33 -14.42
CA ASN A 103 34.07 22.04 -13.56
C ASN A 103 34.74 20.70 -13.88
N GLU A 104 34.03 19.77 -14.51
CA GLU A 104 34.59 18.53 -15.04
C GLU A 104 35.30 18.79 -16.37
N GLU A 105 34.70 19.54 -17.30
CA GLU A 105 35.32 19.94 -18.57
C GLU A 105 36.62 20.74 -18.36
N LYS A 106 36.66 21.63 -17.36
CA LYS A 106 37.87 22.38 -17.01
C LYS A 106 39.00 21.51 -16.44
N ARG A 107 38.69 20.38 -15.82
CA ARG A 107 39.70 19.46 -15.30
C ARG A 107 40.32 18.62 -16.41
N THR A 108 39.53 18.24 -17.42
CA THR A 108 40.01 17.47 -18.58
C THR A 108 40.83 18.29 -19.57
N GLN A 109 40.77 19.63 -19.53
CA GLN A 109 41.58 20.50 -20.39
C GLN A 109 42.93 20.93 -19.77
N MET A 110 43.23 20.48 -18.55
CA MET A 110 44.46 20.81 -17.83
C MET A 110 45.40 19.60 -17.66
N ASP A 111 45.02 18.45 -18.24
CA ASP A 111 45.86 17.29 -18.50
C ASP A 111 46.24 17.26 -20.00
#